data_AF-A0A357YVR2-F1
#
_entry.id   AF-A0A357YVR2-F1
#
_cell.length_a   1.000
_cell.length_b   1.000
_cell.length_c   1.000
_cell.angle_alpha   90.00
_cell.angle_beta   90.00
_cell.angle_gamma   90.00
#
_symmetry.space_group_name_H-M   'P 1'
#
loop_
_entity.id
_entity.type
_entity.pdbx_description
1 polymer ?
#
loop_
_entity_poly.entity_id
_entity_poly.type
_entity_poly.pdbx_seq_one_letter_code
_entity_poly.pdbx_strand_id
1 'polypeptide(L)'
;MKPTQDDNLLIQSYLTTAFLTELNNNNFLNSEYFKTVIFEDNVVKETLSTIGIDNQGTLLICLYTMLVVPRQLLAQRYPNDFEKLNHTVEQIKSDANSTYTKDSTKIDFIRHIRNSVAHARVAFVPGESVTFTDENRKGEKCEITIPLKHVCLFLTKLQRIFMRYIEDLKNSSVVS
;
A
#
# COMPACT_ATOMS: atom_id res chain seq x y z
N MET A 1 26.77 7.41 -1.40
CA MET A 1 26.08 7.86 -0.16
C MET A 1 25.64 6.64 0.66
N LYS A 2 25.87 6.62 1.99
CA LYS A 2 25.33 5.55 2.86
C LYS A 2 23.82 5.78 3.09
N PRO A 3 22.97 4.73 3.04
CA PRO A 3 21.55 4.87 3.33
C PRO A 3 21.32 5.45 4.72
N THR A 4 20.41 6.41 4.83
CA THR A 4 19.91 6.91 6.12
C THR A 4 19.04 5.85 6.81
N GLN A 5 18.69 6.08 8.08
CA GLN A 5 17.74 5.20 8.78
C GLN A 5 16.36 5.16 8.08
N ASP A 6 15.93 6.29 7.53
CA ASP A 6 14.67 6.38 6.78
C ASP A 6 14.77 5.61 5.45
N ASP A 7 15.93 5.69 4.76
CA ASP A 7 16.19 4.88 3.57
C ASP A 7 16.15 3.37 3.89
N ASN A 8 16.80 2.95 4.98
CA ASN A 8 16.82 1.56 5.40
C ASN A 8 15.41 1.06 5.70
N LEU A 9 14.62 1.83 6.43
CA LEU A 9 13.24 1.48 6.76
C LEU A 9 12.40 1.34 5.49
N LEU A 10 12.54 2.24 4.54
CA LEU A 10 11.84 2.20 3.24
C LEU A 10 12.24 1.01 2.37
N ILE A 11 13.53 0.69 2.33
CA ILE A 11 14.04 -0.45 1.57
C ILE A 11 13.50 -1.75 2.17
N GLN A 12 13.61 -1.94 3.49
CA GLN A 12 13.12 -3.15 4.16
C GLN A 12 11.61 -3.32 4.02
N SER A 13 10.89 -2.20 4.18
CA SER A 13 9.45 -2.09 3.93
C SER A 13 9.08 -2.60 2.53
N TYR A 14 9.72 -2.06 1.50
CA TYR A 14 9.50 -2.49 0.13
C TYR A 14 9.87 -3.96 -0.12
N LEU A 15 11.03 -4.41 0.37
CA LEU A 15 11.49 -5.79 0.19
C LEU A 15 10.54 -6.80 0.82
N THR A 16 9.96 -6.48 1.98
CA THR A 16 8.97 -7.33 2.65
C THR A 16 7.71 -7.49 1.80
N THR A 17 7.17 -6.38 1.28
CA THR A 17 6.01 -6.40 0.37
C THR A 17 6.32 -7.12 -0.94
N ALA A 18 7.49 -6.88 -1.53
CA ALA A 18 7.93 -7.57 -2.75
C ALA A 18 8.07 -9.07 -2.53
N PHE A 19 8.64 -9.50 -1.39
CA PHE A 19 8.77 -10.91 -1.06
C PHE A 19 7.42 -11.61 -0.95
N LEU A 20 6.44 -11.01 -0.24
CA LEU A 20 5.08 -11.56 -0.18
C LEU A 20 4.43 -11.69 -1.56
N THR A 21 4.67 -10.71 -2.43
CA THR A 21 4.18 -10.74 -3.82
C THR A 21 4.80 -11.88 -4.60
N GLU A 22 6.12 -12.11 -4.47
CA GLU A 22 6.80 -13.22 -5.13
C GLU A 22 6.33 -14.58 -4.61
N LEU A 23 6.09 -14.73 -3.30
CA LEU A 23 5.52 -15.95 -2.75
C LEU A 23 4.13 -16.25 -3.36
N ASN A 24 3.30 -15.22 -3.54
CA ASN A 24 1.99 -15.36 -4.17
C ASN A 24 2.13 -15.76 -5.65
N ASN A 25 2.95 -15.04 -6.41
CA ASN A 25 3.19 -15.29 -7.84
C ASN A 25 3.75 -16.69 -8.12
N ASN A 26 4.56 -17.21 -7.20
CA ASN A 26 5.16 -18.55 -7.30
C ASN A 26 4.28 -19.64 -6.66
N ASN A 27 3.02 -19.34 -6.35
CA ASN A 27 2.05 -20.29 -5.80
C ASN A 27 2.57 -21.00 -4.53
N PHE A 28 3.27 -20.26 -3.66
CA PHE A 28 4.01 -20.82 -2.53
C PHE A 28 3.14 -21.67 -1.60
N LEU A 29 1.91 -21.25 -1.32
CA LEU A 29 0.98 -21.99 -0.45
C LEU A 29 0.60 -23.37 -1.00
N ASN A 30 0.79 -23.61 -2.30
CA ASN A 30 0.56 -24.91 -2.94
C ASN A 30 1.86 -25.70 -3.18
N SER A 31 3.02 -25.17 -2.76
CA SER A 31 4.31 -25.84 -2.90
C SER A 31 4.46 -27.03 -1.95
N GLU A 32 5.26 -28.03 -2.34
CA GLU A 32 5.59 -29.17 -1.47
C GLU A 32 6.30 -28.73 -0.18
N TYR A 33 7.10 -27.67 -0.24
CA TYR A 33 7.73 -27.09 0.94
C TYR A 33 6.67 -26.59 1.95
N PHE A 34 5.71 -25.79 1.50
CA PHE A 34 4.67 -25.27 2.39
C PHE A 34 3.78 -26.38 2.96
N LYS A 35 3.48 -27.42 2.17
CA LYS A 35 2.72 -28.58 2.65
C LYS A 35 3.44 -29.33 3.77
N THR A 36 4.77 -29.44 3.70
CA THR A 36 5.57 -30.26 4.64
C THR A 36 6.09 -29.50 5.86
N VAL A 37 6.27 -28.18 5.78
CA VAL A 37 6.80 -27.39 6.90
C VAL A 37 5.87 -27.41 8.11
N ILE A 38 6.44 -27.53 9.31
CA ILE A 38 5.70 -27.55 10.57
C ILE A 38 5.64 -26.12 11.11
N PHE A 39 4.42 -25.62 11.35
CA PHE A 39 4.20 -24.36 12.03
C PHE A 39 4.00 -24.64 13.51
N GLU A 40 4.45 -23.73 14.39
CA GLU A 40 4.15 -23.82 15.83
C GLU A 40 2.64 -23.76 16.08
N ASP A 41 1.93 -22.95 15.29
CA ASP A 41 0.47 -22.85 15.28
C ASP A 41 -0.09 -23.39 13.95
N ASN A 42 -0.69 -24.59 14.00
CA ASN A 42 -1.30 -25.21 12.83
C ASN A 42 -2.52 -24.43 12.31
N VAL A 43 -3.23 -23.69 13.18
CA VAL A 43 -4.39 -22.89 12.76
C VAL A 43 -3.95 -21.81 11.78
N VAL A 44 -2.77 -21.20 12.00
CA VAL A 44 -2.20 -20.22 11.08
C VAL A 44 -1.95 -20.85 9.70
N LYS A 45 -1.36 -22.04 9.65
CA LYS A 45 -1.06 -22.74 8.39
C LYS A 45 -2.34 -23.10 7.61
N GLU A 46 -3.33 -23.66 8.29
CA GLU A 46 -4.62 -24.04 7.70
C GLU A 46 -5.39 -22.81 7.20
N THR A 47 -5.43 -21.75 8.02
CA THR A 47 -6.10 -20.50 7.68
C THR A 47 -5.44 -19.82 6.49
N LEU A 48 -4.10 -19.69 6.48
CA LEU A 48 -3.35 -19.09 5.36
C LEU A 48 -3.60 -19.82 4.04
N SER A 49 -3.69 -21.15 4.06
CA SER A 49 -4.01 -21.96 2.88
C SER A 49 -5.39 -21.63 2.29
N THR A 50 -6.31 -21.16 3.14
CA THR A 50 -7.69 -20.82 2.77
C THR A 50 -7.82 -19.37 2.32
N ILE A 51 -7.21 -18.43 3.07
CA ILE A 51 -7.38 -16.99 2.82
C ILE A 51 -6.36 -16.40 1.84
N GLY A 52 -5.29 -17.13 1.53
CA GLY A 52 -4.24 -16.71 0.61
C GLY A 52 -3.21 -15.75 1.24
N ILE A 53 -2.11 -15.52 0.52
CA ILE A 53 -1.08 -14.55 0.91
C ILE A 53 -1.58 -13.13 0.67
N ASP A 54 -2.35 -12.92 -0.39
CA ASP A 54 -2.93 -11.64 -0.84
C ASP A 54 -4.24 -11.28 -0.11
N ASN A 55 -4.45 -11.80 1.10
CA ASN A 55 -5.59 -11.49 1.93
C ASN A 55 -5.68 -9.99 2.32
N GLN A 56 -6.85 -9.58 2.84
CA GLN A 56 -7.14 -8.19 3.21
C GLN A 56 -6.16 -7.61 4.25
N GLY A 57 -5.68 -8.44 5.19
CA GLY A 57 -4.68 -8.05 6.17
C GLY A 57 -3.34 -7.70 5.52
N THR A 58 -2.89 -8.54 4.58
CA THR A 58 -1.69 -8.27 3.78
C THR A 58 -1.82 -6.97 3.00
N LEU A 59 -2.97 -6.72 2.36
CA LEU A 59 -3.22 -5.45 1.66
C LEU A 59 -3.07 -4.24 2.57
N LEU A 60 -3.64 -4.28 3.78
CA LEU A 60 -3.55 -3.18 4.74
C LEU A 60 -2.10 -2.94 5.18
N ILE A 61 -1.34 -4.00 5.47
CA ILE A 61 0.08 -3.90 5.84
C ILE A 61 0.92 -3.36 4.69
N CYS A 62 0.69 -3.82 3.45
CA CYS A 62 1.34 -3.32 2.26
C CYS A 62 1.07 -1.82 2.06
N LEU A 63 -0.18 -1.37 2.21
CA LEU A 63 -0.53 0.04 2.12
C LEU A 63 0.10 0.87 3.24
N TYR A 64 0.11 0.37 4.47
CA TYR A 64 0.74 1.05 5.61
C TYR A 64 2.23 1.28 5.33
N THR A 65 2.89 0.21 4.90
CA THR A 65 4.31 0.16 4.56
C THR A 65 4.64 1.11 3.40
N MET A 66 3.77 1.19 2.39
CA MET A 66 4.03 2.01 1.20
C MET A 66 3.57 3.47 1.29
N LEU A 67 2.63 3.81 2.18
CA LEU A 67 2.06 5.17 2.27
C LEU A 67 2.37 5.86 3.59
N VAL A 68 2.37 5.13 4.70
CA VAL A 68 2.47 5.69 6.06
C VAL A 68 3.92 5.76 6.52
N VAL A 69 4.65 4.65 6.43
CA VAL A 69 6.06 4.55 6.82
C VAL A 69 6.94 5.62 6.14
N PRO A 70 6.80 5.92 4.84
CA PRO A 70 7.61 6.96 4.19
C PRO A 70 7.41 8.37 4.71
N ARG A 71 6.41 8.65 5.56
CA ARG A 71 6.13 9.98 6.12
C ARG A 71 6.19 11.11 5.08
N GLN A 72 5.62 10.88 3.89
CA GLN A 72 5.64 11.80 2.74
C GLN A 72 6.99 12.01 2.04
N LEU A 73 8.07 11.37 2.46
CA LEU A 73 9.39 11.48 1.82
C LEU A 73 9.31 11.24 0.30
N LEU A 74 8.63 10.17 -0.10
CA LEU A 74 8.45 9.85 -1.52
C LEU A 74 7.57 10.86 -2.25
N ALA A 75 6.55 11.42 -1.58
CA ALA A 75 5.69 12.45 -2.16
C ALA A 75 6.44 13.78 -2.37
N GLN A 76 7.35 14.12 -1.46
CA GLN A 76 8.20 15.30 -1.58
C GLN A 76 9.27 15.13 -2.66
N ARG A 77 9.85 13.92 -2.78
CA ARG A 77 10.88 13.61 -3.77
C ARG A 77 10.33 13.40 -5.19
N TYR A 78 9.14 12.82 -5.31
CA TYR A 78 8.48 12.51 -6.59
C TYR A 78 7.06 13.11 -6.68
N PRO A 79 6.91 14.45 -6.56
CA PRO A 79 5.59 15.09 -6.50
C PRO A 79 4.76 14.81 -7.76
N ASN A 80 5.38 14.82 -8.94
CA ASN A 80 4.70 14.53 -10.20
C ASN A 80 4.18 13.08 -10.28
N ASP A 81 4.88 12.11 -9.68
CA ASP A 81 4.44 10.72 -9.70
C ASP A 81 3.30 10.50 -8.70
N PHE A 82 3.31 11.19 -7.56
CA PHE A 82 2.18 11.21 -6.63
C PHE A 82 0.96 11.92 -7.20
N GLU A 83 1.14 12.97 -8.01
CA GLU A 83 0.03 13.63 -8.70
C GLU A 83 -0.61 12.70 -9.75
N LYS A 84 0.19 11.95 -10.50
CA LYS A 84 -0.30 10.89 -11.42
C LYS A 84 -1.00 9.76 -10.65
N LEU A 85 -0.50 9.40 -9.47
CA LEU A 85 -1.12 8.40 -8.61
C LEU A 85 -2.48 8.89 -8.12
N ASN A 86 -2.57 10.17 -7.73
CA ASN A 86 -3.82 10.82 -7.33
C ASN A 86 -4.85 10.80 -8.48
N HIS A 87 -4.42 11.11 -9.71
CA HIS A 87 -5.26 11.00 -10.90
C HIS A 87 -5.68 9.56 -11.21
N THR A 88 -4.81 8.58 -10.95
CA THR A 88 -5.19 7.16 -11.10
C THR A 88 -6.32 6.82 -10.15
N VAL A 89 -6.23 7.23 -8.87
CA VAL A 89 -7.31 6.99 -7.90
C VAL A 89 -8.61 7.62 -8.35
N GLU A 90 -8.57 8.87 -8.82
CA GLU A 90 -9.73 9.58 -9.39
C GLU A 90 -10.44 8.76 -10.49
N GLN A 91 -9.67 8.10 -11.36
CA GLN A 91 -10.19 7.30 -12.48
C GLN A 91 -10.75 5.93 -12.06
N ILE A 92 -10.21 5.32 -11.00
CA ILE A 92 -10.57 3.95 -10.60
C ILE A 92 -11.57 3.88 -9.45
N LYS A 93 -11.73 4.96 -8.68
CA LYS A 93 -12.71 4.99 -7.59
C LYS A 93 -14.12 4.77 -8.15
N SER A 94 -14.94 4.07 -7.40
CA SER A 94 -16.39 3.98 -7.69
C SER A 94 -17.14 5.15 -7.05
N ASP A 95 -16.66 5.63 -5.90
CA ASP A 95 -17.27 6.73 -5.18
C ASP A 95 -16.22 7.48 -4.35
N ALA A 96 -16.42 8.79 -4.17
CA ALA A 96 -15.68 9.58 -3.20
C ALA A 96 -16.43 10.84 -2.79
N ASN A 97 -16.37 11.14 -1.49
CA ASN A 97 -16.93 12.35 -0.92
C ASN A 97 -15.95 12.95 0.09
N SER A 98 -15.86 14.28 0.17
CA SER A 98 -15.03 14.98 1.17
C SER A 98 -15.73 16.24 1.66
N THR A 99 -15.74 16.41 2.99
CA THR A 99 -16.18 17.66 3.64
C THR A 99 -15.01 18.55 4.02
N TYR A 100 -13.77 18.18 3.68
CA TYR A 100 -12.60 19.02 3.95
C TYR A 100 -12.62 20.26 3.08
N THR A 101 -12.46 21.43 3.70
CA THR A 101 -12.46 22.72 2.99
C THR A 101 -11.38 22.79 1.91
N LYS A 102 -10.23 22.14 2.15
CA LYS A 102 -9.07 22.09 1.23
C LYS A 102 -9.33 21.29 -0.04
N ASP A 103 -10.35 20.44 -0.04
CA ASP A 103 -10.67 19.59 -1.19
C ASP A 103 -11.73 20.21 -2.11
N SER A 104 -12.18 21.43 -1.81
CA SER A 104 -13.21 22.15 -2.57
C SER A 104 -12.95 22.25 -4.07
N THR A 105 -11.67 22.26 -4.48
CA THR A 105 -11.28 22.23 -5.90
C THR A 105 -10.95 20.82 -6.37
N LYS A 106 -10.24 20.03 -5.55
CA LYS A 106 -9.77 18.69 -5.89
C LYS A 106 -9.45 17.92 -4.61
N ILE A 107 -9.93 16.69 -4.53
CA ILE A 107 -9.60 15.77 -3.43
C ILE A 107 -8.15 15.28 -3.59
N ASP A 108 -7.40 15.35 -2.49
CA ASP A 108 -6.09 14.69 -2.37
C ASP A 108 -6.28 13.25 -1.87
N PHE A 109 -6.59 12.34 -2.81
CA PHE A 109 -6.88 10.94 -2.50
C PHE A 109 -5.72 10.26 -1.80
N ILE A 110 -4.47 10.55 -2.20
CA ILE A 110 -3.31 9.86 -1.63
C ILE A 110 -3.12 10.25 -0.16
N ARG A 111 -3.30 11.53 0.17
CA ARG A 111 -3.28 11.99 1.57
C ARG A 111 -4.38 11.32 2.39
N HIS A 112 -5.61 11.28 1.88
CA HIS A 112 -6.73 10.68 2.60
C HIS A 112 -6.58 9.17 2.78
N ILE A 113 -6.25 8.42 1.72
CA ILE A 113 -5.99 6.97 1.79
C ILE A 113 -4.88 6.68 2.81
N ARG A 114 -3.78 7.43 2.76
CA ARG A 114 -2.69 7.29 3.75
C ARG A 114 -3.20 7.50 5.18
N ASN A 115 -3.97 8.55 5.42
CA ASN A 115 -4.48 8.87 6.75
C ASN A 115 -5.46 7.79 7.24
N SER A 116 -6.36 7.31 6.37
CA SER A 116 -7.25 6.19 6.66
C SER A 116 -6.49 4.94 7.07
N VAL A 117 -5.46 4.58 6.30
CA VAL A 117 -4.60 3.42 6.60
C VAL A 117 -3.82 3.61 7.89
N ALA A 118 -3.27 4.80 8.14
CA ALA A 118 -2.54 5.11 9.38
C ALA A 118 -3.41 4.96 10.64
N HIS A 119 -4.72 5.18 10.51
CA HIS A 119 -5.69 5.05 11.60
C HIS A 119 -6.50 3.75 11.54
N ALA A 120 -6.14 2.80 10.68
CA ALA A 120 -6.87 1.54 10.45
C ALA A 120 -8.38 1.75 10.15
N ARG A 121 -8.72 2.87 9.51
CA ARG A 121 -10.09 3.22 9.08
C ARG A 121 -10.32 2.75 7.64
N VAL A 122 -10.25 1.44 7.47
CA VAL A 122 -10.39 0.77 6.17
C VAL A 122 -11.42 -0.34 6.31
N ALA A 123 -12.44 -0.33 5.46
CA ALA A 123 -13.49 -1.33 5.43
C ALA A 123 -13.46 -2.10 4.10
N PHE A 124 -13.66 -3.41 4.17
CA PHE A 124 -13.72 -4.27 3.00
C PHE A 124 -15.14 -4.79 2.81
N VAL A 125 -15.62 -4.75 1.57
CA VAL A 125 -16.75 -5.56 1.13
C VAL A 125 -16.16 -6.75 0.38
N PRO A 126 -16.28 -8.00 0.90
CA PRO A 126 -15.60 -9.15 0.32
C PRO A 126 -15.88 -9.33 -1.18
N GLY A 127 -14.83 -9.42 -1.98
CA GLY A 127 -14.92 -9.60 -3.43
C GLY A 127 -15.38 -8.37 -4.23
N GLU A 128 -15.72 -7.27 -3.57
CA GLU A 128 -16.34 -6.11 -4.21
C GLU A 128 -15.47 -4.86 -4.14
N SER A 129 -15.26 -4.30 -2.95
CA SER A 129 -14.60 -3.00 -2.79
C SER A 129 -13.80 -2.88 -1.48
N VAL A 130 -12.99 -1.82 -1.44
CA VAL A 130 -12.37 -1.28 -0.23
C VAL A 130 -12.77 0.18 -0.07
N THR A 131 -13.11 0.58 1.14
CA THR A 131 -13.44 1.96 1.50
C THR A 131 -12.44 2.50 2.51
N PHE A 132 -11.88 3.66 2.20
CA PHE A 132 -10.95 4.41 3.04
C PHE A 132 -11.68 5.59 3.66
N THR A 133 -11.64 5.71 4.99
CA THR A 133 -12.29 6.81 5.72
C THR A 133 -11.24 7.64 6.47
N ASP A 134 -11.08 8.90 6.10
CA ASP A 134 -10.25 9.87 6.81
C ASP A 134 -11.13 10.84 7.58
N GLU A 135 -10.75 11.17 8.81
CA GLU A 135 -11.50 12.10 9.67
C GLU A 135 -10.53 12.85 10.58
N ASN A 136 -10.64 14.18 10.58
CA ASN A 136 -9.82 15.03 11.42
C ASN A 136 -10.54 15.43 12.72
N ARG A 137 -9.81 16.10 13.62
CA ARG A 137 -10.35 16.55 14.93
C ARG A 137 -11.46 17.59 14.84
N LYS A 138 -11.66 18.21 13.67
CA LYS A 138 -12.72 19.20 13.42
C LYS A 138 -14.01 18.55 12.90
N GLY A 139 -14.03 17.22 12.73
CA GLY A 139 -15.15 16.48 12.16
C GLY A 139 -15.23 16.56 10.63
N GLU A 140 -14.21 17.10 9.95
CA GLU A 140 -14.14 16.99 8.48
C GLU A 140 -13.79 15.54 8.12
N LYS A 141 -14.49 14.99 7.14
CA LYS A 141 -14.45 13.57 6.76
C LYS A 141 -14.27 13.43 5.25
N CYS A 142 -13.48 12.44 4.85
CA CYS A 142 -13.37 12.01 3.45
C CYS A 142 -13.56 10.50 3.38
N GLU A 143 -14.38 10.05 2.44
CA GLU A 143 -14.59 8.64 2.15
C GLU A 143 -14.26 8.38 0.68
N ILE A 144 -13.50 7.32 0.43
CA ILE A 144 -13.05 6.94 -0.92
C ILE A 144 -13.27 5.45 -1.06
N THR A 145 -14.06 5.04 -2.05
CA THR A 145 -14.33 3.63 -2.34
C THR A 145 -13.71 3.23 -3.66
N ILE A 146 -12.90 2.16 -3.64
CA ILE A 146 -12.23 1.60 -4.81
C ILE A 146 -12.68 0.14 -4.98
N PRO A 147 -13.20 -0.26 -6.16
CA PRO A 147 -13.46 -1.66 -6.45
C PRO A 147 -12.19 -2.51 -6.36
N LEU A 148 -12.25 -3.68 -5.72
CA LEU A 148 -11.08 -4.54 -5.50
C LEU A 148 -10.35 -4.91 -6.80
N LYS A 149 -11.11 -5.12 -7.89
CA LYS A 149 -10.58 -5.37 -9.24
C LYS A 149 -9.64 -4.27 -9.76
N HIS A 150 -9.70 -3.06 -9.20
CA HIS A 150 -8.87 -1.92 -9.59
C HIS A 150 -7.81 -1.55 -8.55
N VAL A 151 -7.89 -2.08 -7.33
CA VAL A 151 -6.89 -1.82 -6.27
C VAL A 151 -5.49 -2.24 -6.73
N CYS A 152 -5.36 -3.36 -7.44
CA CYS A 152 -4.08 -3.83 -7.98
C CYS A 152 -3.41 -2.80 -8.91
N LEU A 153 -4.19 -2.02 -9.69
CA LEU A 153 -3.65 -0.98 -10.56
C LEU A 153 -3.03 0.16 -9.74
N PHE A 154 -3.69 0.57 -8.67
CA PHE A 154 -3.17 1.57 -7.72
C PHE A 154 -1.88 1.08 -7.07
N LEU A 155 -1.87 -0.13 -6.53
CA LEU A 155 -0.70 -0.73 -5.88
C LEU A 155 0.50 -0.85 -6.83
N THR A 156 0.26 -1.30 -8.07
CA THR A 156 1.32 -1.44 -9.08
C THR A 156 1.99 -0.10 -9.38
N LYS A 157 1.21 0.98 -9.51
CA LYS A 157 1.77 2.32 -9.75
C LYS A 157 2.54 2.83 -8.54
N LEU A 158 2.02 2.62 -7.33
CA LEU A 158 2.72 2.97 -6.10
C LEU A 158 4.06 2.22 -5.97
N GLN A 159 4.05 0.91 -6.25
CA GLN A 159 5.25 0.06 -6.23
C GLN A 159 6.35 0.56 -7.18
N ARG A 160 5.98 1.04 -8.38
CA ARG A 160 6.94 1.62 -9.34
C ARG A 160 7.66 2.86 -8.81
N ILE A 161 6.98 3.67 -7.99
CA ILE A 161 7.62 4.83 -7.34
C ILE A 161 8.71 4.36 -6.36
N PHE A 162 8.44 3.30 -5.61
CA PHE A 162 9.45 2.68 -4.72
C PHE A 162 10.61 2.06 -5.49
N MET A 163 10.35 1.36 -6.59
CA MET A 163 11.41 0.80 -7.44
C MET A 163 12.37 1.90 -7.91
N ARG A 164 11.81 3.00 -8.44
CA ARG A 164 12.59 4.17 -8.86
C ARG A 164 13.40 4.78 -7.72
N TYR A 165 12.80 4.88 -6.53
CA TYR A 165 13.52 5.37 -5.35
C TYR A 165 14.75 4.53 -5.01
N ILE A 166 14.59 3.20 -5.03
CA ILE A 166 15.68 2.27 -4.75
C ILE A 166 16.76 2.34 -5.83
N GLU A 167 16.38 2.48 -7.10
CA GLU A 167 17.32 2.69 -8.21
C GLU A 167 18.12 3.99 -8.06
N ASP A 168 17.46 5.09 -7.72
CA ASP A 168 18.12 6.38 -7.47
C ASP A 168 19.13 6.27 -6.32
N LEU A 169 18.79 5.54 -5.25
CA LEU A 169 19.70 5.29 -4.12
C LEU A 169 20.92 4.46 -4.53
N LYS A 170 20.73 3.41 -5.35
CA LYS A 170 21.82 2.58 -5.90
C LYS A 170 22.76 3.41 -6.78
N ASN A 171 22.21 4.24 -7.65
CA ASN A 171 23.02 5.09 -8.53
C ASN A 171 23.80 6.15 -7.73
N SER A 172 23.20 6.67 -6.65
CA SER A 172 23.85 7.64 -5.75
C SER A 172 24.92 7.02 -4.82
N SER A 173 24.98 5.69 -4.70
CA SER A 173 26.02 4.98 -3.95
C SER A 173 27.18 4.48 -4.81
N VAL A 174 27.02 4.42 -6.13
CA VAL A 174 28.10 4.06 -7.08
C VAL A 174 28.97 5.27 -7.46
N VAL A 175 28.49 6.50 -7.29
CA VAL A 175 29.21 7.75 -7.60
C VAL A 175 29.89 8.36 -6.35
N SER A 176 30.12 7.58 -5.29
CA SER A 176 30.83 8.02 -4.08
C SER A 176 32.00 7.13 -3.73
#